data_AF-A0A7C8AN32-F1
#
_entry.id   AF-A0A7C8AN32-F1
#
_cell.length_a   1.000
_cell.length_b   1.000
_cell.length_c   1.000
_cell.angle_alpha   90.00
_cell.angle_beta   90.00
_cell.angle_gamma   90.00
#
_symmetry.space_group_name_H-M   'P 1'
#
loop_
_entity.id
_entity.type
_entity.pdbx_description
1 polymer ?
#
loop_
_entity_poly.entity_id
_entity_poly.type
_entity_poly.pdbx_seq_one_letter_code
_entity_poly.pdbx_strand_id
1 'polypeptide(L)'
;MARKPNYLLENFLDKNLSLPTVHWETIPPGVNPWLVWEGYDEGIEGWVPVWFPTHDPINGRSYGEFERAYLFKEDLERILKTMHRWPLWGSPTQKKHTVAIALLQLFCEVGGLCARV
;
A
#
# COMPACT_ATOMS: atom_id res chain seq x y z
N MET A 1 20.73 -13.46 -0.46
CA MET A 1 19.42 -13.43 -1.14
C MET A 1 18.96 -11.98 -1.14
N ALA A 2 18.86 -11.34 -2.31
CA ALA A 2 18.42 -9.95 -2.38
C ALA A 2 16.93 -9.89 -2.00
N ARG A 3 16.61 -9.15 -0.93
CA ARG A 3 15.23 -8.84 -0.53
C ARG A 3 14.59 -8.10 -1.69
N LYS A 4 13.53 -8.65 -2.28
CA LYS A 4 12.83 -8.01 -3.40
C LYS A 4 11.49 -7.46 -2.92
N PRO A 5 11.12 -6.23 -3.30
CA PRO A 5 9.79 -5.73 -3.02
C PRO A 5 8.75 -6.62 -3.72
N ASN A 6 7.53 -6.60 -3.19
CA ASN A 6 6.39 -7.17 -3.88
C ASN A 6 6.30 -6.55 -5.30
N TYR A 7 6.00 -7.35 -6.32
CA TYR A 7 5.89 -6.88 -7.71
C TYR A 7 4.89 -5.71 -7.87
N LEU A 8 3.89 -5.62 -6.98
CA LEU A 8 2.96 -4.48 -6.92
C LEU A 8 3.66 -3.16 -6.58
N LEU A 9 4.74 -3.22 -5.80
CA LEU A 9 5.49 -2.05 -5.35
C LEU A 9 6.68 -1.71 -6.25
N GLU A 10 7.03 -2.54 -7.23
CA GLU A 10 8.23 -2.37 -8.06
C GLU A 10 8.28 -0.99 -8.73
N ASN A 11 7.22 -0.62 -9.46
CA ASN A 11 7.12 0.70 -10.08
C ASN A 11 6.88 1.82 -9.06
N PHE A 12 6.24 1.50 -7.93
CA PHE A 12 5.95 2.50 -6.90
C PHE A 12 7.24 3.00 -6.23
N LEU A 13 8.14 2.09 -5.92
CA LEU A 13 9.42 2.35 -5.26
C LEU A 13 10.49 2.90 -6.21
N ASP A 14 10.25 2.91 -7.52
CA ASP A 14 11.16 3.52 -8.48
C ASP A 14 11.21 5.04 -8.28
N LYS A 15 12.36 5.53 -7.81
CA LYS A 15 12.60 6.96 -7.51
C LYS A 15 12.65 7.82 -8.76
N ASN A 16 12.84 7.24 -9.94
CA ASN A 16 12.87 7.98 -11.21
C ASN A 16 11.46 8.31 -11.72
N LEU A 17 10.43 7.65 -11.18
CA LEU A 17 9.05 7.92 -11.52
C LEU A 17 8.46 8.92 -10.51
N SER A 18 7.79 9.96 -11.01
CA SER A 18 7.08 10.91 -10.15
C SER A 18 5.89 10.25 -9.44
N LEU A 19 5.65 10.65 -8.20
CA LEU A 19 4.40 10.34 -7.50
C LEU A 19 3.24 11.12 -8.14
N PRO A 20 1.99 10.64 -8.00
CA PRO A 20 0.83 11.35 -8.53
C PRO A 20 0.67 12.71 -7.85
N THR A 21 0.17 13.68 -8.61
CA THR A 21 -0.30 14.94 -8.06
C THR A 21 -1.40 14.66 -7.05
N VAL A 22 -1.18 15.14 -5.83
CA VAL A 22 -2.15 15.03 -4.73
C VAL A 22 -3.19 16.13 -4.87
N HIS A 23 -4.47 15.75 -5.01
CA HIS A 23 -5.58 16.67 -4.84
C HIS A 23 -6.03 16.65 -3.37
N TRP A 24 -5.64 17.67 -2.60
CA TRP A 24 -5.90 17.73 -1.16
C TRP A 24 -7.39 17.61 -0.80
N GLU A 25 -8.28 18.03 -1.69
CA GLU A 25 -9.73 17.93 -1.54
C GLU A 25 -10.26 16.49 -1.53
N THR A 26 -9.49 15.52 -2.07
CA THR A 26 -9.90 14.11 -2.14
C THR A 26 -9.32 13.26 -1.01
N ILE A 27 -8.57 13.87 -0.08
CA ILE A 27 -7.90 13.16 1.01
C ILE A 27 -8.67 13.39 2.31
N PRO A 28 -8.96 12.32 3.09
CA PRO A 28 -9.60 12.47 4.39
C PRO A 28 -8.82 13.43 5.31
N PRO A 29 -9.51 14.26 6.12
CA PRO A 29 -8.87 15.15 7.07
C PRO A 29 -7.89 14.40 7.98
N GLY A 30 -6.67 14.93 8.12
CA GLY A 30 -5.63 14.33 8.97
C GLY A 30 -4.77 13.26 8.30
N VAL A 31 -5.03 12.90 7.03
CA VAL A 31 -4.15 12.01 6.26
C VAL A 31 -3.09 12.82 5.51
N ASN A 32 -1.82 12.52 5.75
CA ASN A 32 -0.71 13.04 4.96
C ASN A 32 -0.22 11.96 3.97
N PRO A 33 -0.47 12.10 2.65
CA PRO A 33 -0.08 11.10 1.66
C PRO A 33 1.40 10.75 1.65
N TRP A 34 2.24 11.74 1.93
CA TRP A 34 3.69 11.54 1.95
C TRP A 34 4.09 10.56 3.05
N LEU A 35 3.46 10.63 4.22
CA LEU A 35 3.69 9.67 5.32
C LEU A 35 3.16 8.28 4.99
N VAL A 36 2.09 8.17 4.20
CA VAL A 36 1.55 6.88 3.75
C VAL A 36 2.50 6.20 2.75
N TRP A 37 3.16 7.00 1.92
CA TRP A 37 4.07 6.52 0.88
C TRP A 37 5.51 6.36 1.35
N GLU A 38 5.82 6.78 2.58
CA GLU A 38 7.16 6.75 3.17
C GLU A 38 7.29 5.63 4.19
N GLY A 39 8.49 5.05 4.27
CA GLY A 39 8.84 4.03 5.27
C GLY A 39 8.31 2.63 4.94
N TYR A 40 9.23 1.73 4.62
CA TYR A 40 8.93 0.32 4.39
C TYR A 40 9.85 -0.55 5.24
N ASP A 41 9.26 -1.57 5.89
CA ASP A 41 9.98 -2.65 6.51
C ASP A 41 10.41 -3.64 5.42
N GLU A 42 11.72 -3.80 5.24
CA GLU A 42 12.29 -4.71 4.25
C GLU A 42 12.23 -6.16 4.73
N GLY A 43 11.14 -6.85 4.40
CA GLY A 43 11.00 -8.27 4.68
C GLY A 43 11.59 -9.20 3.61
N ILE A 44 11.77 -10.47 3.97
CA ILE A 44 12.16 -11.60 3.12
C ILE A 44 11.10 -11.83 2.03
N GLU A 45 9.82 -11.74 2.37
CA GLU A 45 8.67 -11.95 1.45
C GLU A 45 8.16 -10.67 0.79
N GLY A 46 8.82 -9.54 1.03
CA GLY A 46 8.45 -8.27 0.42
C GLY A 46 8.39 -7.13 1.42
N TRP A 47 8.42 -5.94 0.85
CA TRP A 47 8.40 -4.71 1.61
C TRP A 47 6.97 -4.37 2.01
N VAL A 48 6.79 -4.02 3.28
CA VAL A 48 5.48 -3.65 3.85
C VAL A 48 5.60 -2.25 4.44
N PRO A 49 4.61 -1.36 4.25
CA PRO A 49 4.65 -0.05 4.89
C PRO A 49 4.72 -0.15 6.42
N VAL A 50 5.52 0.69 7.07
CA VAL A 50 5.73 0.66 8.53
C VAL A 50 4.42 0.82 9.30
N TRP A 51 3.47 1.59 8.76
CA TRP A 51 2.16 1.81 9.36
C TRP A 51 1.19 0.63 9.23
N PHE A 52 1.48 -0.38 8.41
CA PHE A 52 0.57 -1.51 8.24
C PHE A 52 0.53 -2.36 9.52
N PRO A 53 -0.64 -2.87 9.95
CA PRO A 53 -0.79 -3.49 11.28
C PRO A 53 0.22 -4.59 11.56
N THR A 54 0.72 -4.62 12.79
CA THR A 54 1.63 -5.66 13.30
C THR A 54 0.88 -6.69 14.15
N HIS A 55 -0.40 -6.47 14.40
CA HIS A 55 -1.25 -7.36 15.17
C HIS A 55 -2.69 -7.29 14.65
N ASP A 56 -3.43 -8.37 14.88
CA ASP A 56 -4.84 -8.46 14.57
C ASP A 56 -5.66 -7.56 15.52
N PRO A 57 -6.49 -6.65 15.00
CA PRO A 57 -7.29 -5.75 15.83
C PRO A 57 -8.39 -6.46 16.63
N ILE A 58 -8.80 -7.68 16.26
CA ILE A 58 -9.88 -8.44 16.91
C ILE A 58 -9.35 -9.28 18.07
N ASN A 59 -8.27 -10.03 17.85
CA ASN A 59 -7.76 -10.99 18.84
C ASN A 59 -6.38 -10.60 19.44
N GLY A 60 -5.76 -9.51 18.97
CA GLY A 60 -4.50 -9.00 19.48
C GLY A 60 -3.27 -9.85 19.12
N ARG A 61 -3.41 -10.87 18.27
CA ARG A 61 -2.31 -11.73 17.85
C ARG A 61 -1.35 -10.95 16.96
N SER A 62 -0.06 -10.94 17.32
CA SER A 62 0.98 -10.35 16.48
C SER A 62 1.16 -11.14 15.19
N TYR A 63 1.27 -10.42 14.08
CA TYR A 63 1.61 -10.98 12.78
C TYR A 63 3.12 -11.17 12.66
N GLY A 64 3.53 -12.35 12.22
CA GLY A 64 4.90 -12.57 11.77
C GLY A 64 5.19 -11.80 10.47
N GLU A 65 6.46 -11.65 10.13
CA GLU A 65 6.90 -10.97 8.91
C GLU A 65 6.23 -11.52 7.63
N PHE A 66 6.16 -12.85 7.51
CA PHE A 66 5.51 -13.56 6.40
C PHE A 66 4.00 -13.28 6.34
N GLU A 67 3.32 -13.39 7.48
CA GLU A 67 1.87 -13.21 7.59
C GLU A 67 1.49 -11.76 7.28
N ARG A 68 2.27 -10.80 7.78
CA ARG A 68 2.07 -9.37 7.54
C ARG A 68 2.26 -9.01 6.07
N ALA A 69 3.30 -9.53 5.41
CA ALA A 69 3.53 -9.32 3.98
C ALA A 69 2.44 -9.94 3.10
N TYR A 70 1.97 -11.14 3.48
CA TYR A 70 0.86 -11.82 2.81
C TYR A 70 -0.44 -11.00 2.90
N LEU A 71 -0.83 -10.58 4.11
CA LEU A 71 -2.04 -9.79 4.34
C LEU A 71 -1.99 -8.44 3.62
N PHE A 72 -0.86 -7.74 3.69
CA PHE A 72 -0.66 -6.49 2.97
C PHE A 72 -0.86 -6.65 1.45
N LYS A 73 -0.30 -7.72 0.88
CA LYS A 73 -0.47 -8.04 -0.54
C LYS A 73 -1.95 -8.31 -0.87
N GLU A 74 -2.63 -9.13 -0.09
CA GLU A 74 -4.04 -9.46 -0.33
C GLU A 74 -4.93 -8.21 -0.27
N ASP A 75 -4.74 -7.37 0.74
CA ASP A 75 -5.52 -6.14 0.87
C ASP A 75 -5.24 -5.15 -0.26
N LEU A 76 -3.98 -5.01 -0.68
CA LEU A 76 -3.63 -4.15 -1.81
C LEU A 76 -4.24 -4.69 -3.11
N GLU A 77 -4.18 -6.00 -3.37
CA GLU A 77 -4.81 -6.62 -4.54
C GLU A 77 -6.33 -6.47 -4.52
N ARG A 78 -6.98 -6.60 -3.35
CA ARG A 78 -8.42 -6.35 -3.20
C ARG A 78 -8.77 -4.93 -3.63
N ILE A 79 -8.08 -3.92 -3.09
CA ILE A 79 -8.35 -2.52 -3.44
C ILE A 79 -8.12 -2.27 -4.93
N LEU A 80 -7.03 -2.82 -5.49
CA LEU A 80 -6.75 -2.71 -6.93
C LEU A 80 -7.84 -3.35 -7.80
N LYS A 81 -8.42 -4.48 -7.37
CA LYS A 81 -9.57 -5.12 -8.03
C LYS A 81 -10.81 -4.24 -7.96
N THR A 82 -11.13 -3.68 -6.80
CA THR A 82 -12.27 -2.77 -6.63
C THR A 82 -12.12 -1.51 -7.48
N MET A 83 -10.90 -1.00 -7.63
CA MET A 83 -10.60 0.14 -8.53
C MET A 83 -10.63 -0.22 -10.03
N HIS A 84 -10.87 -1.49 -10.39
CA HIS A 84 -10.72 -2.01 -11.77
C HIS A 84 -9.33 -1.75 -12.37
N ARG A 85 -8.29 -1.81 -11.53
CA ARG A 85 -6.89 -1.62 -11.90
C ARG A 85 -6.06 -2.89 -11.74
N TRP A 86 -6.72 -4.02 -11.52
CA TRP A 86 -6.11 -5.34 -11.45
C TRP A 86 -6.39 -6.15 -12.73
N PRO A 87 -5.37 -6.73 -13.41
CA PRO A 87 -3.94 -6.58 -13.12
C PRO A 87 -3.43 -5.17 -13.43
N LEU A 88 -2.30 -4.78 -12.82
CA LEU A 88 -1.67 -3.48 -13.07
C LEU A 88 -1.26 -3.33 -14.55
N TRP A 89 -1.92 -2.41 -15.24
CA TRP A 89 -1.81 -2.16 -16.67
C TRP A 89 -1.47 -0.70 -16.97
N GLY A 90 -0.92 -0.44 -18.16
CA GLY A 90 -0.45 0.89 -18.57
C GLY A 90 1.04 1.14 -18.39
N SER A 91 1.45 2.41 -18.51
CA SER A 91 2.84 2.84 -18.36
C SER A 91 3.35 2.68 -16.92
N PRO A 92 4.67 2.64 -16.69
CA PRO A 92 5.25 2.60 -15.33
C PRO A 92 4.70 3.70 -14.42
N THR A 93 4.55 4.93 -14.93
CA THR A 93 3.95 6.05 -14.20
C THR A 93 2.49 5.78 -13.83
N GLN A 94 1.69 5.23 -14.75
CA GLN A 94 0.29 4.87 -14.46
C GLN A 94 0.19 3.79 -13.39
N LYS A 95 1.07 2.79 -13.43
CA LYS A 95 1.17 1.75 -12.40
C LYS A 95 1.54 2.35 -11.05
N LYS A 96 2.56 3.23 -11.00
CA LYS A 96 2.96 3.95 -9.79
C LYS A 96 1.81 4.77 -9.19
N HIS A 97 1.12 5.56 -10.02
CA HIS A 97 -0.02 6.36 -9.58
C HIS A 97 -1.15 5.49 -9.02
N THR A 98 -1.46 4.40 -9.71
CA THR A 98 -2.48 3.44 -9.30
C THR A 98 -2.19 2.87 -7.92
N VAL A 99 -0.95 2.40 -7.71
CA VAL A 99 -0.51 1.82 -6.44
C VAL A 99 -0.48 2.88 -5.34
N ALA A 100 -0.04 4.10 -5.65
CA ALA A 100 -0.05 5.21 -4.71
C ALA A 100 -1.46 5.52 -4.17
N ILE A 101 -2.47 5.53 -5.05
CA ILE A 101 -3.87 5.71 -4.64
C ILE A 101 -4.37 4.51 -3.82
N ALA A 102 -4.05 3.28 -4.23
CA ALA A 102 -4.45 2.09 -3.50
C ALA A 102 -3.84 2.04 -2.07
N LEU A 103 -2.60 2.51 -1.90
CA LEU A 103 -1.96 2.65 -0.58
C LEU A 103 -2.66 3.69 0.30
N LEU A 104 -3.12 4.81 -0.27
CA LEU A 104 -3.92 5.79 0.47
C LEU A 104 -5.24 5.20 0.95
N GLN A 105 -5.95 4.49 0.07
CA GLN A 105 -7.18 3.79 0.45
C GLN A 105 -6.92 2.78 1.56
N LEU A 106 -5.87 1.96 1.44
CA LEU A 106 -5.52 0.96 2.44
C LEU A 106 -5.18 1.58 3.80
N PHE A 107 -4.40 2.67 3.81
CA PHE A 107 -4.10 3.42 5.02
C PHE A 107 -5.39 3.92 5.69
N CYS A 108 -6.32 4.46 4.89
CA CYS A 108 -7.57 4.96 5.43
C CYS A 108 -8.45 3.83 6.00
N GLU A 109 -8.48 2.65 5.38
CA GLU A 109 -9.20 1.49 5.92
C GLU A 109 -8.59 1.00 7.23
N VAL A 110 -7.26 0.86 7.27
CA VAL A 110 -6.53 0.45 8.48
C VAL A 110 -6.71 1.45 9.61
N GLY A 111 -6.69 2.75 9.31
CA GLY A 111 -6.89 3.83 10.27
C GLY A 111 -8.35 4.05 10.68
N GLY A 112 -9.30 3.29 10.13
CA GLY A 112 -10.75 3.50 10.37
C GLY A 112 -11.29 4.84 9.85
N LEU A 113 -10.58 5.47 8.91
CA LEU A 113 -10.92 6.77 8.32
C LEU A 113 -11.85 6.63 7.11
N CYS A 114 -11.84 5.47 6.45
CA CYS A 114 -12.70 5.15 5.32
C CYS A 114 -13.33 3.76 5.49
N ALA A 115 -14.46 3.54 4.81
CA ALA A 115 -15.04 2.22 4.69
C ALA A 115 -14.14 1.29 3.85
N ARG A 116 -14.15 0.00 4.19
CA ARG A 116 -13.48 -1.04 3.42
C ARG A 116 -14.18 -1.25 2.08
N VAL A 117 -13.42 -1.20 0.99
CA VAL A 117 -13.91 -1.37 -0.39
C VAL A 117 -13.71 -2.78 -0.96
#